data_AF-W1QIG2-F1
#
_entry.id   AF-W1QIG2-F1
#
_cell.length_a   1.000
_cell.length_b   1.000
_cell.length_c   1.000
_cell.angle_alpha   90.00
_cell.angle_beta   90.00
_cell.angle_gamma   90.00
#
_symmetry.space_group_name_H-M   'P 1'
#
loop_
_entity.id
_entity.type
_entity.pdbx_description
1 polymer ?
#
loop_
_entity_poly.entity_id
_entity_poly.type
_entity_poly.pdbx_seq_one_letter_code
_entity_poly.pdbx_strand_id
1 'polypeptide(L)'
;MTNQMNMRFMSQFLNNPELLQQGSGSGSLPQQQKVGMMMSPQVHNRSIQQQVLAATLQQQQQQQLLQQVQQQQAALAAQRLSQQQLQQKQQPQSLQPQPMVREVWKDNLESEMMVIRELAERYNHICVSTEFAGIVARPIGSFRSTKDYHYQTMRSNADLLNLIQIGITLSDKDGRRPEGVPSTWQFNFKFDLDQEMYSRESIESLITTGLNFSRLKEFGIDVFEFAQVLTDSGLCLMKDNVWISYHAGYDFGFITSLLINRNMPTSEEEFEEWLGLYFPTFYDIKYISVSRVGGTHKTRSLETLAEELGVIRNVNHNLLQVGGQSMLTHLCFWELRRLVGEKEVRQLANHIWGFADDKTQFTPEQKMMYLNR
;
A
#
# COMPACT_ATOMS: atom_id res chain seq x y z
N MET A 1 -14.11 -36.01 -28.83
CA MET A 1 -13.63 -35.89 -30.21
C MET A 1 -12.96 -34.54 -30.33
N THR A 2 -11.64 -34.56 -30.60
CA THR A 2 -10.82 -33.60 -31.39
C THR A 2 -11.05 -32.09 -31.17
N ASN A 3 -10.05 -31.21 -31.14
CA ASN A 3 -8.58 -31.24 -31.03
C ASN A 3 -8.17 -29.75 -31.06
N GLN A 4 -7.09 -29.38 -30.37
CA GLN A 4 -6.17 -28.28 -30.72
C GLN A 4 -6.71 -26.84 -30.89
N MET A 5 -6.25 -25.92 -30.03
CA MET A 5 -5.11 -25.05 -30.39
C MET A 5 -4.67 -24.12 -29.24
N ASN A 6 -3.37 -24.19 -28.97
CA ASN A 6 -2.46 -23.12 -28.57
C ASN A 6 -2.61 -22.45 -27.19
N MET A 7 -2.02 -23.11 -26.18
CA MET A 7 -1.10 -22.42 -25.25
C MET A 7 0.32 -22.54 -25.80
N ARG A 8 1.03 -21.42 -25.89
CA ARG A 8 2.42 -21.35 -26.37
C ARG A 8 3.24 -20.47 -25.41
N PHE A 9 4.45 -20.97 -25.13
CA PHE A 9 5.61 -20.33 -24.49
C PHE A 9 5.68 -20.32 -22.96
N MET A 10 6.37 -21.31 -22.38
CA MET A 10 7.82 -21.26 -22.06
C MET A 10 8.14 -22.29 -20.97
N SER A 11 8.65 -23.47 -21.35
CA SER A 11 9.39 -24.33 -20.41
C SER A 11 10.20 -25.34 -21.20
N GLN A 12 11.52 -25.17 -21.26
CA GLN A 12 12.44 -26.28 -21.56
C GLN A 12 13.90 -25.84 -21.39
N PHE A 13 14.55 -26.32 -20.31
CA PHE A 13 15.62 -27.32 -20.37
C PHE A 13 16.57 -27.21 -19.17
N LEU A 14 16.58 -28.28 -18.36
CA LEU A 14 17.69 -28.66 -17.48
C LEU A 14 18.02 -30.14 -17.76
N ASN A 15 19.31 -30.45 -17.64
CA ASN A 15 19.96 -31.77 -17.46
C ASN A 15 20.18 -32.65 -18.71
N ASN A 16 21.34 -33.27 -18.98
CA ASN A 16 22.69 -33.33 -18.38
C ASN A 16 23.63 -34.10 -19.40
N PRO A 17 24.83 -34.63 -19.09
CA PRO A 17 26.08 -34.43 -19.87
C PRO A 17 26.61 -35.69 -20.60
N GLU A 18 27.62 -35.51 -21.48
CA GLU A 18 28.84 -36.34 -21.68
C GLU A 18 29.44 -36.21 -23.11
N LEU A 19 30.75 -36.51 -23.20
CA LEU A 19 31.65 -36.65 -24.36
C LEU A 19 32.40 -35.35 -24.80
N LEU A 20 33.72 -35.27 -24.95
CA LEU A 20 34.86 -36.21 -24.89
C LEU A 20 36.18 -35.42 -24.77
N GLN A 21 37.15 -35.95 -24.02
CA GLN A 21 38.58 -35.57 -24.02
C GLN A 21 39.40 -36.48 -24.95
N GLN A 22 40.45 -35.94 -25.58
CA GLN A 22 41.81 -36.48 -25.84
C GLN A 22 42.47 -35.59 -26.93
N GLY A 23 43.75 -35.18 -26.94
CA GLY A 23 44.91 -35.38 -26.07
C GLY A 23 46.13 -34.56 -26.61
N SER A 24 47.21 -34.52 -25.81
CA SER A 24 48.66 -34.37 -26.09
C SER A 24 49.17 -33.79 -27.43
N GLY A 25 50.25 -33.00 -27.55
CA GLY A 25 51.35 -32.63 -26.65
C GLY A 25 52.48 -31.90 -27.42
N SER A 26 53.31 -31.18 -26.67
CA SER A 26 54.73 -30.76 -26.91
C SER A 26 55.21 -30.26 -28.29
N GLY A 27 55.71 -29.02 -28.32
CA GLY A 27 56.62 -28.50 -29.35
C GLY A 27 57.51 -27.39 -28.79
N SER A 28 58.83 -27.55 -28.94
CA SER A 28 59.95 -26.97 -28.19
C SER A 28 60.48 -25.59 -28.65
N LEU A 29 61.07 -24.85 -27.69
CA LEU A 29 62.02 -23.72 -27.82
C LEU A 29 63.31 -24.14 -28.60
N PRO A 30 64.11 -23.21 -29.18
CA PRO A 30 65.17 -22.52 -28.41
C PRO A 30 65.55 -21.08 -28.85
N GLN A 31 66.36 -20.47 -27.98
CA GLN A 31 67.01 -19.15 -28.00
C GLN A 31 68.37 -19.17 -28.76
N GLN A 32 68.85 -17.99 -29.19
CA GLN A 32 70.24 -17.62 -29.58
C GLN A 32 70.77 -18.23 -30.91
N GLN A 33 71.65 -17.65 -31.73
CA GLN A 33 72.43 -16.40 -31.85
C GLN A 33 73.12 -16.50 -33.24
N LYS A 34 73.29 -15.41 -34.00
CA LYS A 34 74.61 -15.06 -34.62
C LYS A 34 74.59 -13.77 -35.44
N VAL A 35 75.70 -13.06 -35.26
CA VAL A 35 76.20 -11.79 -35.80
C VAL A 35 76.30 -11.76 -37.33
N GLY A 36 76.08 -10.58 -37.95
CA GLY A 36 76.48 -10.28 -39.33
C GLY A 36 76.37 -8.80 -39.67
N MET A 37 77.51 -8.12 -39.77
CA MET A 37 77.70 -6.71 -40.14
C MET A 37 77.32 -6.41 -41.62
N MET A 38 76.64 -5.28 -41.88
CA MET A 38 77.11 -4.04 -42.56
C MET A 38 76.41 -3.63 -43.88
N MET A 39 75.93 -2.37 -43.85
CA MET A 39 75.90 -1.29 -44.86
C MET A 39 74.84 -1.22 -45.99
N SER A 40 74.37 0.02 -46.17
CA SER A 40 73.24 0.57 -46.94
C SER A 40 73.64 1.33 -48.22
N PRO A 41 72.69 1.72 -49.10
CA PRO A 41 72.79 3.02 -49.79
C PRO A 41 71.45 3.80 -49.90
N GLN A 42 71.50 5.12 -49.67
CA GLN A 42 70.44 5.90 -49.01
C GLN A 42 69.79 7.04 -49.83
N VAL A 43 69.84 7.06 -51.17
CA VAL A 43 69.50 8.30 -51.92
C VAL A 43 68.04 8.35 -52.45
N HIS A 44 67.31 7.24 -52.47
CA HIS A 44 65.91 7.22 -52.95
C HIS A 44 64.86 7.58 -51.86
N ASN A 45 65.29 7.82 -50.62
CA ASN A 45 64.40 7.86 -49.45
C ASN A 45 63.85 9.27 -49.11
N ARG A 46 64.41 10.35 -49.68
CA ARG A 46 64.04 11.73 -49.29
C ARG A 46 62.72 12.24 -49.88
N SER A 47 62.38 11.88 -51.12
CA SER A 47 61.12 12.34 -51.74
C SER A 47 59.90 11.62 -51.14
N ILE A 48 60.02 10.31 -50.88
CA ILE A 48 58.99 9.51 -50.21
C ILE A 48 58.77 10.01 -48.76
N GLN A 49 59.85 10.34 -48.02
CA GLN A 49 59.72 10.89 -46.68
C GLN A 49 58.94 12.22 -46.64
N GLN A 50 59.12 13.12 -47.61
CA GLN A 50 58.38 14.38 -47.65
C GLN A 50 56.88 14.19 -47.94
N GLN A 51 56.52 13.28 -48.85
CA GLN A 51 55.11 12.98 -49.13
C GLN A 51 54.41 12.27 -47.96
N VAL A 52 55.09 11.33 -47.31
CA VAL A 52 54.55 10.64 -46.13
C VAL A 52 54.35 11.62 -44.97
N LEU A 53 55.27 12.58 -44.76
CA LEU A 53 55.13 13.59 -43.71
C LEU A 53 53.94 14.53 -43.98
N ALA A 54 53.72 14.95 -45.23
CA ALA A 54 52.57 15.78 -45.60
C ALA A 54 51.23 15.06 -45.42
N ALA A 55 51.15 13.77 -45.82
CA ALA A 55 49.95 12.96 -45.62
C ALA A 55 49.64 12.73 -44.13
N THR A 56 50.68 12.51 -43.31
CA THR A 56 50.53 12.32 -41.86
C THR A 56 50.03 13.60 -41.18
N LEU A 57 50.54 14.77 -41.56
CA LEU A 57 50.07 16.06 -41.06
C LEU A 57 48.61 16.34 -41.45
N GLN A 58 48.22 16.01 -42.68
CA GLN A 58 46.86 16.18 -43.16
C GLN A 58 45.87 15.26 -42.42
N GLN A 59 46.28 14.02 -42.14
CA GLN A 59 45.47 13.06 -41.38
C GLN A 59 45.33 13.48 -39.90
N GLN A 60 46.38 14.03 -39.29
CA GLN A 60 46.31 14.61 -37.93
C GLN A 60 45.34 15.81 -37.86
N GLN A 61 45.38 16.70 -38.85
CA GLN A 61 44.45 17.83 -38.91
C GLN A 61 42.99 17.35 -39.02
N GLN A 62 42.74 16.31 -39.82
CA GLN A 62 41.40 15.76 -40.00
C GLN A 62 40.87 15.08 -38.72
N GLN A 63 41.75 14.40 -37.96
CA GLN A 63 41.38 13.84 -36.65
C GLN A 63 41.06 14.91 -35.60
N GLN A 64 41.80 16.02 -35.57
CA GLN A 64 41.52 17.13 -34.64
C GLN A 64 40.17 17.79 -34.94
N LEU A 65 39.82 17.98 -36.22
CA LEU A 65 38.51 18.51 -36.62
C LEU A 65 37.35 17.59 -36.20
N LEU A 66 37.50 16.27 -36.38
CA LEU A 66 36.48 15.30 -35.94
C LEU A 66 36.28 15.32 -34.43
N GLN A 67 37.37 15.43 -33.66
CA GLN A 67 37.30 15.48 -32.20
C GLN A 67 36.64 16.77 -31.69
N GLN A 68 36.90 17.92 -32.35
CA GLN A 68 36.21 19.17 -32.04
C GLN A 68 34.70 19.11 -32.30
N VAL A 69 34.28 18.54 -33.44
CA VAL A 69 32.86 18.40 -33.78
C VAL A 69 32.15 17.50 -32.76
N GLN A 70 32.81 16.41 -32.33
CA GLN A 70 32.24 15.49 -31.35
C GLN A 70 32.08 16.12 -29.96
N GLN A 71 33.06 16.92 -29.52
CA GLN A 71 32.95 17.69 -28.27
C GLN A 71 31.84 18.74 -28.34
N GLN A 72 31.68 19.41 -29.48
CA GLN A 72 30.63 20.43 -29.64
C GLN A 72 29.22 19.81 -29.64
N GLN A 73 29.04 18.63 -30.25
CA GLN A 73 27.79 17.88 -30.18
C GLN A 73 27.46 17.39 -28.77
N ALA A 74 28.46 16.89 -28.02
CA ALA A 74 28.27 16.48 -26.64
C ALA A 74 27.87 17.65 -25.73
N ALA A 75 28.47 18.82 -25.92
CA ALA A 75 28.13 20.04 -25.18
C ALA A 75 26.68 20.49 -25.46
N LEU A 76 26.25 20.47 -26.73
CA LEU A 76 24.87 20.79 -27.11
C LEU A 76 23.85 19.79 -26.55
N ALA A 77 24.19 18.50 -26.52
CA ALA A 77 23.34 17.48 -25.91
C ALA A 77 23.19 17.68 -24.39
N ALA A 78 24.28 17.98 -23.68
CA ALA A 78 24.26 18.28 -22.26
C ALA A 78 23.44 19.55 -21.95
N GLN A 79 23.50 20.56 -22.81
CA GLN A 79 22.73 21.79 -22.67
C GLN A 79 21.23 21.59 -22.92
N ARG A 80 20.84 20.67 -23.82
CA ARG A 80 19.43 20.28 -24.02
C ARG A 80 18.88 19.48 -22.84
N LEU A 81 19.68 18.57 -22.28
CA LEU A 81 19.31 17.81 -21.08
C LEU A 81 19.11 18.72 -19.85
N SER A 82 19.96 19.72 -19.67
CA SER A 82 19.79 20.69 -18.57
C SER A 82 18.57 21.59 -18.77
N GLN A 83 18.26 22.01 -20.02
CA GLN A 83 17.03 22.76 -20.32
C GLN A 83 15.76 21.92 -20.12
N GLN A 84 15.77 20.62 -20.45
CA GLN A 84 14.63 19.74 -20.17
C GLN A 84 14.40 19.53 -18.66
N GLN A 85 15.47 19.41 -17.87
CA GLN A 85 15.37 19.33 -16.41
C GLN A 85 14.86 20.64 -15.77
N LEU A 86 15.19 21.79 -16.34
CA LEU A 86 14.69 23.10 -15.88
C LEU A 86 13.21 23.32 -16.22
N GLN A 87 12.72 22.82 -17.37
CA GLN A 87 11.30 22.89 -17.74
C GLN A 87 10.41 21.94 -16.91
N GLN A 88 10.90 20.78 -16.47
CA GLN A 88 10.16 19.92 -15.53
C GLN A 88 10.00 20.54 -14.13
N LYS A 89 10.85 21.49 -13.75
CA LYS A 89 10.76 22.21 -12.45
C LYS A 89 9.79 23.40 -12.45
N GLN A 90 9.16 23.74 -13.58
CA GLN A 90 8.29 24.92 -13.71
C GLN A 90 6.84 24.60 -14.09
N GLN A 91 6.39 23.34 -13.97
CA GLN A 91 4.96 23.12 -13.79
C GLN A 91 4.58 23.67 -12.41
N PRO A 92 3.53 24.50 -12.29
CA PRO A 92 2.98 24.80 -10.98
C PRO A 92 2.50 23.47 -10.42
N GLN A 93 3.24 22.92 -9.46
CA GLN A 93 2.66 21.98 -8.51
C GLN A 93 1.46 22.71 -7.95
N SER A 94 0.26 22.28 -8.36
CA SER A 94 -0.91 22.54 -7.56
C SER A 94 -0.50 22.12 -6.14
N LEU A 95 -0.52 23.07 -5.21
CA LEU A 95 -0.56 22.79 -3.78
C LEU A 95 -1.88 22.05 -3.54
N GLN A 96 -1.96 20.80 -4.00
CA GLN A 96 -2.87 19.86 -3.39
C GLN A 96 -2.29 19.66 -2.00
N PRO A 97 -2.96 20.10 -0.92
CA PRO A 97 -2.52 19.74 0.41
C PRO A 97 -2.48 18.21 0.41
N GLN A 98 -1.27 17.66 0.48
CA GLN A 98 -1.09 16.23 0.70
C GLN A 98 -2.00 15.88 1.88
N PRO A 99 -2.88 14.86 1.77
CA PRO A 99 -3.68 14.44 2.91
C PRO A 99 -2.71 14.06 4.03
N MET A 100 -2.52 14.96 4.98
CA MET A 100 -1.51 14.85 6.01
C MET A 100 -2.02 13.84 7.04
N VAL A 101 -1.65 12.58 6.85
CA VAL A 101 -1.81 11.55 7.87
C VAL A 101 -0.83 11.89 8.99
N ARG A 102 -1.36 12.10 10.19
CA ARG A 102 -0.58 12.41 11.38
C ARG A 102 -0.20 11.11 12.07
N GLU A 103 1.08 10.79 12.03
CA GLU A 103 1.62 9.66 12.79
C GLU A 103 1.56 9.95 14.29
N VAL A 104 1.01 9.00 15.05
CA VAL A 104 0.91 9.04 16.50
C VAL A 104 1.70 7.86 17.07
N TRP A 105 2.59 8.19 17.98
CA TRP A 105 3.51 7.34 18.72
C TRP A 105 3.36 7.66 20.22
N LYS A 106 4.10 6.93 21.06
CA LYS A 106 4.01 7.11 22.51
C LYS A 106 4.29 8.54 22.97
N ASP A 107 5.22 9.25 22.33
CA ASP A 107 5.68 10.58 22.73
C ASP A 107 4.71 11.72 22.40
N ASN A 108 3.84 11.53 21.40
CA ASN A 108 2.82 12.52 21.00
C ASN A 108 1.37 12.05 21.17
N LEU A 109 1.12 10.89 21.80
CA LEU A 109 -0.24 10.38 22.02
C LEU A 109 -1.15 11.42 22.67
N GLU A 110 -0.74 11.99 23.80
CA GLU A 110 -1.60 12.90 24.57
C GLU A 110 -1.89 14.21 23.82
N SER A 111 -0.88 14.77 23.14
CA SER A 111 -1.05 16.02 22.39
C SER A 111 -1.99 15.85 21.20
N GLU A 112 -1.92 14.72 20.49
CA GLU A 112 -2.83 14.45 19.38
C GLU A 112 -4.25 14.09 19.87
N MET A 113 -4.37 13.39 21.00
CA MET A 113 -5.67 13.11 21.60
C MET A 113 -6.35 14.37 22.12
N MET A 114 -5.60 15.37 22.58
CA MET A 114 -6.15 16.69 22.91
C MET A 114 -6.79 17.35 21.68
N VAL A 115 -6.13 17.31 20.52
CA VAL A 115 -6.70 17.83 19.26
C VAL A 115 -7.97 17.06 18.88
N ILE A 116 -7.96 15.74 19.00
CA ILE A 116 -9.15 14.91 18.72
C ILE A 116 -10.32 15.29 19.64
N ARG A 117 -10.07 15.47 20.94
CA ARG A 117 -11.10 15.88 21.91
C ARG A 117 -11.73 17.24 21.55
N GLU A 118 -10.93 18.20 21.10
CA GLU A 118 -11.44 19.50 20.63
C GLU A 118 -12.31 19.39 19.36
N LEU A 119 -12.04 18.38 18.53
CA LEU A 119 -12.75 18.17 17.27
C LEU A 119 -14.00 17.28 17.40
N ALA A 120 -14.02 16.38 18.38
CA ALA A 120 -15.01 15.30 18.51
C ALA A 120 -16.47 15.79 18.49
N GLU A 121 -16.77 16.94 19.10
CA GLU A 121 -18.13 17.50 19.16
C GLU A 121 -18.64 17.93 17.77
N ARG A 122 -17.76 18.50 16.93
CA ARG A 122 -18.14 19.03 15.61
C ARG A 122 -17.94 18.03 14.48
N TYR A 123 -16.91 17.20 14.57
CA TYR A 123 -16.50 16.23 13.56
C TYR A 123 -16.85 14.81 14.01
N ASN A 124 -18.16 14.57 14.11
CA ASN A 124 -18.75 13.37 14.70
C ASN A 124 -18.89 12.17 13.72
N HIS A 125 -18.30 12.23 12.52
CA HIS A 125 -18.21 11.10 11.60
C HIS A 125 -16.78 10.56 11.60
N ILE A 126 -16.61 9.39 12.19
CA ILE A 126 -15.33 8.74 12.48
C ILE A 126 -15.15 7.59 11.50
N CYS A 127 -14.25 7.74 10.54
CA CYS A 127 -13.84 6.64 9.66
C CYS A 127 -12.66 5.91 10.30
N VAL A 128 -12.73 4.59 10.42
CA VAL A 128 -11.73 3.77 11.09
C VAL A 128 -11.25 2.62 10.21
N SER A 129 -9.98 2.27 10.36
CA SER A 129 -9.35 1.07 9.80
C SER A 129 -8.31 0.56 10.80
N THR A 130 -8.18 -0.75 10.93
CA THR A 130 -7.22 -1.37 11.85
C THR A 130 -6.25 -2.28 11.11
N GLU A 131 -5.08 -2.47 11.70
CA GLU A 131 -4.09 -3.44 11.24
C GLU A 131 -3.70 -4.36 12.39
N PHE A 132 -3.64 -5.65 12.13
CA PHE A 132 -3.31 -6.68 13.11
C PHE A 132 -2.53 -7.81 12.44
N ALA A 133 -2.00 -8.71 13.25
CA ALA A 133 -1.05 -9.72 12.80
C ALA A 133 -1.68 -10.91 12.05
N GLY A 134 -2.73 -10.68 11.26
CA GLY A 134 -3.42 -11.68 10.46
C GLY A 134 -4.32 -12.63 11.25
N ILE A 135 -4.63 -13.79 10.67
CA ILE A 135 -5.46 -14.82 11.29
C ILE A 135 -4.56 -15.99 11.67
N VAL A 136 -4.43 -16.27 12.97
CA VAL A 136 -3.59 -17.36 13.51
C VAL A 136 -4.42 -18.55 14.00
N ALA A 137 -5.70 -18.35 14.29
CA ALA A 137 -6.58 -19.38 14.81
C ALA A 137 -7.88 -19.49 14.01
N ARG A 138 -8.38 -20.72 13.86
CA ARG A 138 -9.75 -20.99 13.43
C ARG A 138 -10.42 -21.92 14.43
N PRO A 139 -11.63 -21.58 14.91
CA PRO A 139 -12.32 -22.41 15.89
C PRO A 139 -12.69 -23.75 15.26
N ILE A 140 -12.55 -24.83 16.04
CA ILE A 140 -12.92 -26.19 15.65
C ILE A 140 -14.22 -26.56 16.38
N GLY A 141 -15.21 -27.04 15.64
CA GLY A 141 -16.47 -27.48 16.23
C GLY A 141 -17.64 -27.40 15.26
N SER A 142 -18.84 -27.55 15.82
CA SER A 142 -20.10 -27.29 15.13
C SER A 142 -20.55 -25.87 15.44
N PHE A 143 -21.02 -25.15 14.42
CA PHE A 143 -21.47 -23.76 14.51
C PHE A 143 -22.94 -23.68 14.14
N ARG A 144 -23.65 -22.71 14.74
CA ARG A 144 -25.10 -22.54 14.50
C ARG A 144 -25.39 -22.05 13.09
N SER A 145 -24.47 -21.28 12.52
CA SER A 145 -24.57 -20.69 11.19
C SER A 145 -23.19 -20.28 10.67
N THR A 146 -23.13 -19.83 9.41
CA THR A 146 -21.91 -19.22 8.84
C THR A 146 -21.55 -17.89 9.54
N LYS A 147 -22.56 -17.12 9.95
CA LYS A 147 -22.42 -15.89 10.74
C LYS A 147 -21.73 -16.19 12.08
N ASP A 148 -22.22 -17.20 12.82
CA ASP A 148 -21.62 -17.66 14.09
C ASP A 148 -20.17 -18.14 13.88
N TYR A 149 -19.89 -18.89 12.81
CA TYR A 149 -18.51 -19.29 12.49
C TYR A 149 -17.58 -18.08 12.27
N HIS A 150 -18.04 -17.06 11.53
CA HIS A 150 -17.27 -15.85 11.30
C HIS A 150 -17.04 -15.07 12.59
N TYR A 151 -18.07 -14.94 13.43
CA TYR A 151 -17.96 -14.33 14.75
C TYR A 151 -16.93 -15.06 15.63
N GLN A 152 -17.07 -16.38 15.80
CA GLN A 152 -16.14 -17.16 16.62
C GLN A 152 -14.70 -17.11 16.08
N THR A 153 -14.51 -17.00 14.75
CA THR A 153 -13.19 -16.82 14.16
C THR A 153 -12.62 -15.45 14.53
N MET A 154 -13.38 -14.37 14.37
CA MET A 154 -12.96 -13.02 14.76
C MET A 154 -12.65 -12.98 16.25
N ARG A 155 -13.57 -13.43 17.10
CA ARG A 155 -13.42 -13.51 18.56
C ARG A 155 -12.12 -14.20 18.97
N SER A 156 -11.85 -15.39 18.43
CA SER A 156 -10.65 -16.16 18.77
C SER A 156 -9.37 -15.40 18.42
N ASN A 157 -9.33 -14.67 17.31
CA ASN A 157 -8.15 -13.92 16.92
C ASN A 157 -8.03 -12.59 17.68
N ALA A 158 -9.15 -11.93 17.99
CA ALA A 158 -9.18 -10.72 18.81
C ALA A 158 -8.75 -10.96 20.27
N ASP A 159 -8.96 -12.17 20.79
CA ASP A 159 -8.47 -12.58 22.12
C ASP A 159 -6.98 -12.99 22.10
N LEU A 160 -6.45 -13.43 20.95
CA LEU A 160 -5.08 -13.96 20.84
C LEU A 160 -4.07 -12.93 20.32
N LEU A 161 -4.51 -11.95 19.54
CA LEU A 161 -3.62 -11.04 18.82
C LEU A 161 -3.74 -9.61 19.33
N ASN A 162 -2.64 -8.88 19.22
CA ASN A 162 -2.61 -7.45 19.48
C ASN A 162 -2.76 -6.64 18.19
N LEU A 163 -3.34 -5.45 18.34
CA LEU A 163 -3.40 -4.44 17.28
C LEU A 163 -2.00 -3.91 16.98
N ILE A 164 -1.72 -3.67 15.70
CA ILE A 164 -0.48 -3.09 15.22
C ILE A 164 -0.65 -1.60 14.92
N GLN A 165 -1.73 -1.23 14.23
CA GLN A 165 -2.08 0.17 13.98
C GLN A 165 -3.59 0.39 13.99
N ILE A 166 -4.01 1.62 14.29
CA ILE A 166 -5.36 2.13 14.06
C ILE A 166 -5.28 3.43 13.26
N GLY A 167 -6.05 3.52 12.19
CA GLY A 167 -6.26 4.74 11.43
C GLY A 167 -7.61 5.35 11.75
N ILE A 168 -7.64 6.65 12.08
CA ILE A 168 -8.88 7.40 12.34
C ILE A 168 -8.90 8.64 11.44
N THR A 169 -10.00 8.85 10.72
CA THR A 169 -10.28 10.08 9.98
C THR A 169 -11.57 10.71 10.48
N LEU A 170 -11.52 11.99 10.83
CA LEU A 170 -12.68 12.75 11.32
C LEU A 170 -13.26 13.66 10.24
N SER A 171 -14.59 13.71 10.18
CA SER A 171 -15.36 14.61 9.33
C SER A 171 -16.66 15.05 9.99
N ASP A 172 -17.23 16.16 9.54
CA ASP A 172 -18.55 16.60 9.97
C ASP A 172 -19.67 15.81 9.25
N LYS A 173 -20.92 16.10 9.61
CA LYS A 173 -22.12 15.48 9.03
C LYS A 173 -22.33 15.70 7.53
N ASP A 174 -21.60 16.63 6.94
CA ASP A 174 -21.62 16.95 5.51
C ASP A 174 -20.37 16.44 4.79
N GLY A 175 -19.50 15.70 5.50
CA GLY A 175 -18.26 15.14 4.97
C GLY A 175 -17.09 16.11 4.88
N ARG A 176 -17.18 17.29 5.52
CA ARG A 176 -16.05 18.23 5.57
C ARG A 176 -15.08 17.82 6.67
N ARG A 177 -13.80 17.76 6.32
CA ARG A 177 -12.70 17.52 7.26
C ARG A 177 -12.26 18.83 7.93
N PRO A 178 -11.65 18.79 9.12
CA PRO A 178 -11.12 19.98 9.76
C PRO A 178 -10.03 20.64 8.91
N GLU A 179 -10.04 21.98 8.86
CA GLU A 179 -9.05 22.80 8.16
C GLU A 179 -8.03 23.36 9.16
N GLY A 180 -6.76 23.44 8.76
CA GLY A 180 -5.70 24.02 9.59
C GLY A 180 -5.17 23.12 10.72
N VAL A 181 -5.77 21.96 10.94
CA VAL A 181 -5.33 20.92 11.89
C VAL A 181 -5.39 19.53 11.22
N PRO A 182 -4.72 18.50 11.77
CA PRO A 182 -4.85 17.14 11.26
C PRO A 182 -6.33 16.70 11.23
N SER A 183 -6.71 15.99 10.17
CA SER A 183 -8.02 15.31 10.06
C SER A 183 -7.93 13.80 10.21
N THR A 184 -6.71 13.27 10.12
CA THR A 184 -6.45 11.84 10.00
C THR A 184 -5.22 11.50 10.81
N TRP A 185 -5.37 10.51 11.69
CA TRP A 185 -4.36 10.01 12.58
C TRP A 185 -4.08 8.55 12.29
N GLN A 186 -2.81 8.18 12.41
CA GLN A 186 -2.34 6.81 12.37
C GLN A 186 -1.65 6.50 13.70
N PHE A 187 -2.32 5.75 14.54
CA PHE A 187 -1.82 5.30 15.83
C PHE A 187 -0.99 4.04 15.62
N ASN A 188 0.26 4.08 16.09
CA ASN A 188 1.23 3.01 15.95
C ASN A 188 1.43 2.35 17.32
N PHE A 189 0.99 1.10 17.47
CA PHE A 189 1.07 0.40 18.76
C PHE A 189 2.39 -0.32 18.96
N LYS A 190 2.73 -0.53 20.22
CA LYS A 190 3.88 -1.33 20.59
C LYS A 190 3.65 -2.76 20.15
N PHE A 191 4.53 -3.27 19.30
CA PHE A 191 4.43 -4.63 18.76
C PHE A 191 5.82 -5.26 18.70
N ASP A 192 6.02 -6.37 19.41
CA ASP A 192 7.30 -7.08 19.48
C ASP A 192 7.19 -8.46 18.83
N LEU A 193 7.79 -8.63 17.65
CA LEU A 193 7.79 -9.90 16.92
C LEU A 193 8.40 -11.06 17.72
N ASP A 194 9.21 -10.79 18.75
CA ASP A 194 9.78 -11.84 19.59
C ASP A 194 8.82 -12.33 20.69
N GLN A 195 7.76 -11.57 20.99
CA GLN A 195 6.81 -11.85 22.07
C GLN A 195 5.39 -12.12 21.58
N GLU A 196 5.03 -11.55 20.43
CA GLU A 196 3.67 -11.58 19.88
C GLU A 196 3.41 -12.80 18.99
N MET A 197 2.16 -13.25 18.96
CA MET A 197 1.69 -14.19 17.94
C MET A 197 1.38 -13.45 16.64
N TYR A 198 1.67 -14.08 15.50
CA TYR A 198 1.39 -13.48 14.18
C TYR A 198 1.34 -14.52 13.06
N SER A 199 0.65 -14.19 11.97
CA SER A 199 0.77 -14.85 10.66
C SER A 199 2.00 -14.30 9.94
N ARG A 200 2.88 -15.21 9.48
CA ARG A 200 4.10 -14.83 8.75
C ARG A 200 3.76 -14.06 7.47
N GLU A 201 2.77 -14.53 6.73
CA GLU A 201 2.32 -13.90 5.49
C GLU A 201 1.87 -12.46 5.71
N SER A 202 1.18 -12.21 6.83
CA SER A 202 0.69 -10.88 7.19
C SER A 202 1.85 -9.94 7.54
N ILE A 203 2.80 -10.39 8.36
CA ILE A 203 4.00 -9.59 8.70
C ILE A 203 4.85 -9.27 7.46
N GLU A 204 5.07 -10.23 6.57
CA GLU A 204 5.82 -10.01 5.33
C GLU A 204 5.13 -8.98 4.42
N SER A 205 3.80 -9.03 4.33
CA SER A 205 3.01 -8.03 3.62
C SER A 205 3.17 -6.65 4.25
N LEU A 206 3.06 -6.53 5.58
CA LEU A 206 3.19 -5.26 6.29
C LEU A 206 4.58 -4.64 6.15
N ILE A 207 5.64 -5.44 6.21
CA ILE A 207 7.00 -4.97 5.92
C ILE A 207 7.09 -4.42 4.50
N THR A 208 6.45 -5.09 3.53
CA THR A 208 6.41 -4.63 2.13
C THR A 208 5.66 -3.30 1.97
N THR A 209 4.62 -3.04 2.77
CA THR A 209 3.92 -1.75 2.81
C THR A 209 4.72 -0.63 3.51
N GLY A 210 5.89 -0.96 4.07
CA GLY A 210 6.81 -0.01 4.71
C GLY A 210 6.68 0.07 6.23
N LEU A 211 5.99 -0.87 6.87
CA LEU A 211 5.87 -0.89 8.32
C LEU A 211 7.19 -1.29 9.00
N ASN A 212 7.64 -0.50 9.97
CA ASN A 212 8.89 -0.73 10.69
C ASN A 212 8.64 -1.30 12.09
N PHE A 213 8.74 -2.62 12.22
CA PHE A 213 8.53 -3.33 13.50
C PHE A 213 9.54 -2.98 14.59
N SER A 214 10.80 -2.66 14.23
CA SER A 214 11.77 -2.18 15.23
C SER A 214 11.31 -0.87 15.86
N ARG A 215 10.73 0.03 15.06
CA ARG A 215 10.17 1.29 15.55
C ARG A 215 8.92 1.07 16.38
N LEU A 216 8.03 0.15 16.00
CA LEU A 216 6.86 -0.24 16.80
C LEU A 216 7.29 -0.76 18.17
N LYS A 217 8.27 -1.66 18.23
CA LYS A 217 8.80 -2.21 19.48
C LYS A 217 9.33 -1.14 20.44
N GLU A 218 10.05 -0.14 19.91
CA GLU A 218 10.74 0.87 20.72
C GLU A 218 9.85 2.09 21.07
N PHE A 219 9.05 2.58 20.12
CA PHE A 219 8.32 3.84 20.22
C PHE A 219 6.79 3.70 20.15
N GLY A 220 6.28 2.48 19.97
CA GLY A 220 4.86 2.22 19.84
C GLY A 220 4.09 2.55 21.13
N ILE A 221 2.83 2.93 20.92
CA ILE A 221 1.87 3.26 21.97
C ILE A 221 1.51 1.99 22.74
N ASP A 222 1.42 2.11 24.07
CA ASP A 222 0.81 1.06 24.88
C ASP A 222 -0.68 0.98 24.59
N VAL A 223 -1.19 -0.21 24.26
CA VAL A 223 -2.58 -0.39 23.85
C VAL A 223 -3.56 0.00 24.95
N PHE A 224 -3.22 -0.18 26.23
CA PHE A 224 -4.08 0.20 27.34
C PHE A 224 -4.08 1.71 27.57
N GLU A 225 -2.93 2.38 27.41
CA GLU A 225 -2.87 3.86 27.41
C GLU A 225 -3.79 4.43 26.31
N PHE A 226 -3.76 3.85 25.11
CA PHE A 226 -4.66 4.26 24.03
C PHE A 226 -6.14 3.98 24.35
N ALA A 227 -6.48 2.82 24.91
CA ALA A 227 -7.84 2.48 25.28
C ALA A 227 -8.44 3.49 26.27
N GLN A 228 -7.64 3.95 27.24
CA GLN A 228 -8.04 4.95 28.22
C GLN A 228 -8.37 6.28 27.54
N VAL A 229 -7.45 6.83 26.75
CA VAL A 229 -7.65 8.13 26.09
C VAL A 229 -8.71 8.07 24.98
N LEU A 230 -8.92 6.92 24.34
CA LEU A 230 -10.01 6.75 23.39
C LEU A 230 -11.38 6.75 24.11
N THR A 231 -11.48 6.11 25.27
CA THR A 231 -12.72 6.05 26.05
C THR A 231 -13.19 7.44 26.50
N ASP A 232 -12.27 8.32 26.88
CA ASP A 232 -12.58 9.70 27.30
C ASP A 232 -12.50 10.76 26.19
N SER A 233 -12.21 10.34 24.96
CA SER A 233 -12.01 11.25 23.82
C SER A 233 -13.28 11.98 23.35
N GLY A 234 -14.46 11.46 23.69
CA GLY A 234 -15.73 11.86 23.08
C GLY A 234 -16.00 11.23 21.71
N LEU A 235 -15.20 10.25 21.26
CA LEU A 235 -15.46 9.49 20.03
C LEU A 235 -16.36 8.25 20.28
N CYS A 236 -16.14 7.55 21.38
CA CYS A 236 -16.91 6.37 21.79
C CYS A 236 -18.04 6.76 22.76
N LEU A 237 -19.04 5.88 22.91
CA LEU A 237 -20.16 6.05 23.87
C LEU A 237 -21.09 7.25 23.59
N MET A 238 -20.89 7.94 22.46
CA MET A 238 -21.66 9.12 22.06
C MET A 238 -22.76 8.74 21.08
N LYS A 239 -24.01 9.10 21.41
CA LYS A 239 -25.20 8.77 20.59
C LYS A 239 -25.22 9.45 19.23
N ASP A 240 -24.62 10.64 19.15
CA ASP A 240 -24.60 11.45 17.93
C ASP A 240 -23.41 11.12 17.02
N ASN A 241 -22.50 10.24 17.45
CA ASN A 241 -21.35 9.85 16.67
C ASN A 241 -21.68 8.73 15.69
N VAL A 242 -21.06 8.80 14.52
CA VAL A 242 -21.23 7.85 13.42
C VAL A 242 -19.88 7.23 13.08
N TRP A 243 -19.74 5.93 13.33
CA TRP A 243 -18.53 5.17 12.99
C TRP A 243 -18.65 4.53 11.61
N ILE A 244 -17.59 4.56 10.83
CA ILE A 244 -17.60 4.09 9.45
C ILE A 244 -16.34 3.24 9.22
N SER A 245 -16.50 2.03 8.70
CA SER A 245 -15.38 1.15 8.34
C SER A 245 -15.71 0.40 7.05
N TYR A 246 -14.71 -0.25 6.47
CA TYR A 246 -14.85 -1.15 5.32
C TYR A 246 -14.63 -2.59 5.75
N HIS A 247 -15.62 -3.47 5.56
CA HIS A 247 -15.53 -4.87 5.96
C HIS A 247 -15.27 -5.01 7.47
N ALA A 248 -16.13 -4.37 8.24
CA ALA A 248 -15.81 -3.84 9.56
C ALA A 248 -15.70 -4.87 10.70
N GLY A 249 -15.92 -6.16 10.42
CA GLY A 249 -16.02 -7.19 11.46
C GLY A 249 -14.78 -7.30 12.34
N TYR A 250 -13.59 -7.27 11.73
CA TYR A 250 -12.34 -7.29 12.50
C TYR A 250 -12.01 -5.93 13.10
N ASP A 251 -12.20 -4.83 12.37
CA ASP A 251 -11.96 -3.48 12.90
C ASP A 251 -12.72 -3.24 14.21
N PHE A 252 -14.04 -3.43 14.18
CA PHE A 252 -14.85 -3.29 15.38
C PHE A 252 -14.59 -4.40 16.40
N GLY A 253 -14.29 -5.62 15.96
CA GLY A 253 -13.93 -6.72 16.84
C GLY A 253 -12.73 -6.40 17.72
N PHE A 254 -11.63 -5.95 17.13
CA PHE A 254 -10.41 -5.61 17.85
C PHE A 254 -10.58 -4.35 18.70
N ILE A 255 -11.22 -3.30 18.20
CA ILE A 255 -11.46 -2.08 19.00
C ILE A 255 -12.40 -2.40 20.17
N THR A 256 -13.42 -3.23 19.98
CA THR A 256 -14.29 -3.67 21.08
C THR A 256 -13.51 -4.48 22.10
N SER A 257 -12.70 -5.46 21.67
CA SER A 257 -11.80 -6.24 22.54
C SER A 257 -10.91 -5.34 23.40
N LEU A 258 -10.34 -4.32 22.77
CA LEU A 258 -9.49 -3.33 23.43
C LEU A 258 -10.25 -2.53 24.51
N LEU A 259 -11.47 -2.07 24.19
CA LEU A 259 -12.26 -1.22 25.09
C LEU A 259 -12.93 -2.00 26.22
N ILE A 260 -13.34 -3.25 26.01
CA ILE A 260 -13.91 -4.09 27.09
C ILE A 260 -12.83 -4.57 28.07
N ASN A 261 -11.58 -4.64 27.62
CA ASN A 261 -10.42 -5.08 28.40
C ASN A 261 -10.66 -6.39 29.17
N ARG A 262 -11.27 -7.35 28.48
CA ARG A 262 -11.57 -8.71 28.94
C ARG A 262 -11.78 -9.58 27.71
N ASN A 263 -11.85 -10.89 27.89
CA ASN A 263 -12.14 -11.80 26.79
C ASN A 263 -13.43 -11.41 26.05
N MET A 264 -13.39 -11.52 24.73
CA MET A 264 -14.50 -11.21 23.85
C MET A 264 -15.73 -12.08 24.19
N PRO A 265 -16.95 -11.51 24.06
CA PRO A 265 -18.20 -12.20 24.37
C PRO A 265 -18.31 -13.59 23.74
N THR A 266 -18.97 -14.53 24.43
CA THR A 266 -19.06 -15.90 23.88
C THR A 266 -20.11 -16.02 22.77
N SER A 267 -21.19 -15.30 22.94
CA SER A 267 -22.28 -15.19 21.99
C SER A 267 -22.17 -13.92 21.17
N GLU A 268 -22.63 -13.99 19.95
CA GLU A 268 -22.67 -12.85 19.04
C GLU A 268 -23.65 -11.77 19.51
N GLU A 269 -24.76 -12.17 20.13
CA GLU A 269 -25.76 -11.24 20.66
C GLU A 269 -25.15 -10.32 21.74
N GLU A 270 -24.38 -10.89 22.67
CA GLU A 270 -23.64 -10.12 23.68
C GLU A 270 -22.57 -9.20 23.02
N PHE A 271 -21.92 -9.63 21.94
CA PHE A 271 -21.01 -8.76 21.19
C PHE A 271 -21.74 -7.59 20.52
N GLU A 272 -22.90 -7.83 19.92
CA GLU A 272 -23.75 -6.78 19.33
C GLU A 272 -24.21 -5.76 20.40
N GLU A 273 -24.45 -6.18 21.64
CA GLU A 273 -24.73 -5.27 22.76
C GLU A 273 -23.54 -4.36 23.11
N TRP A 274 -22.33 -4.91 23.21
CA TRP A 274 -21.11 -4.11 23.43
C TRP A 274 -20.82 -3.16 22.28
N LEU A 275 -21.02 -3.63 21.05
CA LEU A 275 -20.87 -2.82 19.86
C LEU A 275 -21.85 -1.65 19.85
N GLY A 276 -23.13 -1.90 20.15
CA GLY A 276 -24.17 -0.87 20.25
C GLY A 276 -23.96 0.12 21.39
N LEU A 277 -23.26 -0.28 22.46
CA LEU A 277 -22.87 0.61 23.55
C LEU A 277 -21.74 1.57 23.13
N TYR A 278 -20.63 1.03 22.60
CA TYR A 278 -19.46 1.84 22.24
C TYR A 278 -19.66 2.63 20.94
N PHE A 279 -20.41 2.07 19.99
CA PHE A 279 -20.62 2.59 18.63
C PHE A 279 -22.13 2.61 18.31
N PRO A 280 -22.92 3.54 18.87
CA PRO A 280 -24.38 3.52 18.73
C PRO A 280 -24.89 3.56 17.30
N THR A 281 -24.17 4.27 16.43
CA THR A 281 -24.40 4.29 14.98
C THR A 281 -23.11 3.96 14.24
N PHE A 282 -23.15 2.93 13.41
CA PHE A 282 -22.05 2.62 12.50
C PHE A 282 -22.50 2.17 11.11
N TYR A 283 -21.59 2.27 10.14
CA TYR A 283 -21.78 1.84 8.76
C TYR A 283 -20.61 0.99 8.26
N ASP A 284 -20.93 -0.15 7.65
CA ASP A 284 -19.97 -0.92 6.87
C ASP A 284 -20.14 -0.59 5.37
N ILE A 285 -19.13 0.05 4.79
CA ILE A 285 -19.09 0.46 3.39
C ILE A 285 -19.20 -0.75 2.44
N LYS A 286 -18.60 -1.89 2.81
CA LYS A 286 -18.69 -3.11 2.01
C LYS A 286 -20.13 -3.62 1.97
N TYR A 287 -20.82 -3.56 3.11
CA TYR A 287 -22.23 -3.90 3.18
C TYR A 287 -23.09 -2.95 2.34
N ILE A 288 -22.86 -1.64 2.41
CA ILE A 288 -23.59 -0.64 1.61
C ILE A 288 -23.38 -0.85 0.11
N SER A 289 -22.12 -0.92 -0.33
CA SER A 289 -21.77 -1.05 -1.74
C SER A 289 -22.36 -2.32 -2.36
N VAL A 290 -22.27 -3.45 -1.66
CA VAL A 290 -22.85 -4.72 -2.12
C VAL A 290 -24.38 -4.67 -2.15
N SER A 291 -25.01 -4.12 -1.11
CA SER A 291 -26.46 -4.12 -0.96
C SER A 291 -27.18 -3.19 -1.93
N ARG A 292 -26.52 -2.15 -2.42
CA ARG A 292 -27.17 -1.05 -3.17
C ARG A 292 -26.56 -0.75 -4.53
N VAL A 293 -25.24 -0.84 -4.68
CA VAL A 293 -24.53 -0.46 -5.92
C VAL A 293 -24.22 -1.68 -6.78
N GLY A 294 -24.06 -2.86 -6.19
CA GLY A 294 -23.73 -4.10 -6.91
C GLY A 294 -22.22 -4.25 -7.19
N GLY A 295 -21.83 -5.40 -7.74
CA GLY A 295 -20.42 -5.77 -7.96
C GLY A 295 -20.11 -7.21 -7.57
N THR A 296 -18.97 -7.76 -8.03
CA THR A 296 -18.55 -9.12 -7.67
C THR A 296 -18.16 -9.20 -6.19
N HIS A 297 -18.91 -9.98 -5.42
CA HIS A 297 -19.07 -9.82 -3.97
C HIS A 297 -17.91 -10.33 -3.08
N LYS A 298 -17.11 -11.29 -3.53
CA LYS A 298 -16.19 -12.01 -2.61
C LYS A 298 -14.82 -11.37 -2.43
N THR A 299 -14.34 -10.57 -3.39
CA THR A 299 -12.92 -10.18 -3.44
C THR A 299 -12.70 -8.69 -3.70
N ARG A 300 -13.74 -7.87 -3.70
CA ARG A 300 -13.57 -6.42 -3.88
C ARG A 300 -12.82 -5.84 -2.68
N SER A 301 -11.68 -5.18 -2.94
CA SER A 301 -10.93 -4.43 -1.93
C SER A 301 -11.44 -2.99 -1.85
N LEU A 302 -11.04 -2.26 -0.81
CA LEU A 302 -11.41 -0.85 -0.67
C LEU A 302 -10.82 0.01 -1.79
N GLU A 303 -9.61 -0.31 -2.25
CA GLU A 303 -8.94 0.35 -3.38
C GLU A 303 -9.71 0.16 -4.67
N THR A 304 -10.10 -1.08 -4.98
CA THR A 304 -10.91 -1.36 -6.17
C THR A 304 -12.25 -0.62 -6.11
N LEU A 305 -12.88 -0.57 -4.93
CA LEU A 305 -14.10 0.23 -4.75
C LEU A 305 -13.85 1.72 -4.98
N ALA A 306 -12.74 2.26 -4.48
CA ALA A 306 -12.39 3.66 -4.66
C ALA A 306 -12.14 4.03 -6.14
N GLU A 307 -11.51 3.14 -6.90
CA GLU A 307 -11.30 3.30 -8.34
C GLU A 307 -12.62 3.26 -9.11
N GLU A 308 -13.49 2.30 -8.79
CA GLU A 308 -14.83 2.19 -9.42
C GLU A 308 -15.72 3.39 -9.13
N LEU A 309 -15.65 3.95 -7.91
CA LEU A 309 -16.35 5.18 -7.53
C LEU A 309 -15.70 6.45 -8.12
N GLY A 310 -14.51 6.32 -8.73
CA GLY A 310 -13.78 7.44 -9.31
C GLY A 310 -13.23 8.45 -8.30
N VAL A 311 -13.23 8.11 -7.00
CA VAL A 311 -12.72 9.01 -5.94
C VAL A 311 -11.19 9.07 -5.93
N ILE A 312 -10.53 7.99 -6.34
CA ILE A 312 -9.07 7.94 -6.52
C ILE A 312 -8.76 7.22 -7.84
N ARG A 313 -7.81 7.77 -8.60
CA ARG A 313 -7.37 7.19 -9.88
C ARG A 313 -6.12 6.32 -9.79
N ASN A 314 -5.29 6.54 -8.76
CA ASN A 314 -4.09 5.73 -8.48
C ASN A 314 -3.88 5.72 -6.97
N VAL A 315 -3.99 4.56 -6.34
CA VAL A 315 -3.64 4.39 -4.93
C VAL A 315 -2.12 4.51 -4.80
N ASN A 316 -1.67 5.47 -4.00
CA ASN A 316 -0.25 5.62 -3.68
C ASN A 316 0.10 4.81 -2.43
N HIS A 317 1.39 4.57 -2.18
CA HIS A 317 1.83 3.79 -1.02
C HIS A 317 1.36 4.35 0.33
N ASN A 318 1.16 5.67 0.44
CA ASN A 318 0.68 6.30 1.68
C ASN A 318 -0.78 5.95 1.99
N LEU A 319 -1.55 5.48 1.02
CA LEU A 319 -2.91 5.01 1.21
C LEU A 319 -3.00 3.55 1.67
N LEU A 320 -1.90 2.80 1.61
CA LEU A 320 -1.90 1.37 1.96
C LEU A 320 -1.86 1.12 3.48
N GLN A 321 -1.36 2.07 4.26
CA GLN A 321 -1.40 1.99 5.72
C GLN A 321 -2.73 2.50 6.27
N VAL A 322 -3.05 2.13 7.52
CA VAL A 322 -4.38 2.34 8.11
C VAL A 322 -4.84 3.80 8.13
N GLY A 323 -3.92 4.77 8.31
CA GLY A 323 -4.28 6.18 8.25
C GLY A 323 -4.84 6.54 6.88
N GLY A 324 -4.16 6.09 5.83
CA GLY A 324 -4.60 6.20 4.45
C GLY A 324 -5.88 5.42 4.13
N GLN A 325 -6.03 4.20 4.64
CA GLN A 325 -7.23 3.37 4.49
C GLN A 325 -8.46 4.00 5.17
N SER A 326 -8.30 4.61 6.35
CA SER A 326 -9.39 5.34 7.04
C SER A 326 -9.83 6.57 6.24
N MET A 327 -8.90 7.25 5.57
CA MET A 327 -9.20 8.34 4.66
C MET A 327 -9.91 7.83 3.39
N LEU A 328 -9.46 6.72 2.84
CA LEU A 328 -10.07 6.11 1.67
C LEU A 328 -11.50 5.65 1.96
N THR A 329 -11.71 5.09 3.15
CA THR A 329 -13.02 4.76 3.73
C THR A 329 -13.90 6.01 3.76
N HIS A 330 -13.39 7.13 4.28
CA HIS A 330 -14.10 8.41 4.27
C HIS A 330 -14.53 8.83 2.85
N LEU A 331 -13.61 8.85 1.88
CA LEU A 331 -13.92 9.25 0.51
C LEU A 331 -14.98 8.35 -0.14
N CYS A 332 -14.83 7.03 0.01
CA CYS A 332 -15.78 6.06 -0.52
C CYS A 332 -17.17 6.19 0.12
N PHE A 333 -17.24 6.39 1.44
CA PHE A 333 -18.51 6.51 2.14
C PHE A 333 -19.33 7.69 1.63
N TRP A 334 -18.71 8.86 1.49
CA TRP A 334 -19.42 10.06 1.04
C TRP A 334 -19.89 9.96 -0.40
N GLU A 335 -19.09 9.34 -1.27
CA GLU A 335 -19.50 9.10 -2.65
C GLU A 335 -20.63 8.05 -2.74
N LEU A 336 -20.56 6.98 -1.95
CA LEU A 336 -21.67 6.02 -1.85
C LEU A 336 -22.94 6.67 -1.30
N ARG A 337 -22.82 7.51 -0.26
CA ARG A 337 -23.97 8.23 0.30
C ARG A 337 -24.60 9.17 -0.73
N ARG A 338 -23.79 9.81 -1.58
CA ARG A 338 -24.26 10.63 -2.69
C ARG A 338 -25.01 9.81 -3.74
N LEU A 339 -24.49 8.64 -4.11
CA LEU A 339 -25.09 7.76 -5.12
C LEU A 339 -26.37 7.07 -4.63
N VAL A 340 -26.30 6.46 -3.44
CA VAL A 340 -27.37 5.64 -2.85
C VAL A 340 -28.50 6.49 -2.27
N GLY A 341 -28.18 7.67 -1.75
CA GLY A 341 -29.14 8.53 -1.05
C GLY A 341 -29.11 8.34 0.47
N GLU A 342 -29.30 9.44 1.20
CA GLU A 342 -29.18 9.45 2.67
C GLU A 342 -30.20 8.55 3.37
N LYS A 343 -31.45 8.50 2.89
CA LYS A 343 -32.52 7.73 3.52
C LYS A 343 -32.22 6.23 3.43
N GLU A 344 -31.71 5.80 2.29
CA GLU A 344 -31.35 4.42 1.99
C GLU A 344 -30.10 4.00 2.78
N VAL A 345 -29.09 4.87 2.90
CA VAL A 345 -27.91 4.61 3.74
C VAL A 345 -28.31 4.44 5.20
N ARG A 346 -29.16 5.32 5.75
CA ARG A 346 -29.62 5.23 7.16
C ARG A 346 -30.27 3.89 7.51
N GLN A 347 -30.93 3.23 6.56
CA GLN A 347 -31.54 1.90 6.77
C GLN A 347 -30.52 0.77 6.88
N LEU A 348 -29.28 1.02 6.47
CA LEU A 348 -28.17 0.07 6.50
C LEU A 348 -27.24 0.29 7.71
N ALA A 349 -27.59 1.22 8.60
CA ALA A 349 -26.87 1.44 9.85
C ALA A 349 -26.85 0.16 10.69
N ASN A 350 -25.78 -0.01 11.45
CA ASN A 350 -25.60 -1.07 12.44
C ASN A 350 -25.61 -2.51 11.87
N HIS A 351 -25.19 -2.66 10.61
CA HIS A 351 -25.03 -3.96 9.96
C HIS A 351 -23.59 -4.14 9.48
N ILE A 352 -22.95 -5.23 9.90
CA ILE A 352 -21.59 -5.60 9.50
C ILE A 352 -21.64 -6.64 8.38
N TRP A 353 -20.83 -6.46 7.34
CA TRP A 353 -20.69 -7.46 6.29
C TRP A 353 -20.17 -8.79 6.86
N GLY A 354 -20.86 -9.89 6.57
CA GLY A 354 -20.52 -11.22 7.08
C GLY A 354 -21.15 -11.57 8.43
N PHE A 355 -21.69 -10.58 9.16
CA PHE A 355 -22.51 -10.76 10.36
C PHE A 355 -23.97 -10.33 10.16
N ALA A 356 -24.31 -9.65 9.07
CA ALA A 356 -25.70 -9.28 8.77
C ALA A 356 -26.44 -10.38 8.00
N ASP A 357 -27.75 -10.53 8.26
CA ASP A 357 -28.63 -11.39 7.46
C ASP A 357 -28.78 -10.85 6.02
N ASP A 358 -28.81 -11.75 5.04
CA ASP A 358 -28.90 -11.42 3.59
C ASP A 358 -30.22 -10.72 3.17
N LYS A 359 -31.18 -10.55 4.07
CA LYS A 359 -32.55 -10.12 3.76
C LYS A 359 -32.69 -8.65 3.34
N THR A 360 -31.65 -7.83 3.50
CA THR A 360 -31.67 -6.39 3.21
C THR A 360 -31.13 -6.02 1.83
N GLN A 361 -30.64 -6.99 1.05
CA GLN A 361 -30.02 -6.74 -0.25
C GLN A 361 -31.08 -6.37 -1.31
N PHE A 362 -30.78 -5.38 -2.16
CA PHE A 362 -31.65 -5.05 -3.30
C PHE A 362 -31.63 -6.12 -4.39
N THR A 363 -32.74 -6.22 -5.13
CA THR A 363 -32.81 -7.07 -6.33
C THR A 363 -31.87 -6.52 -7.43
N PRO A 364 -31.47 -7.35 -8.41
CA PRO A 364 -30.65 -6.90 -9.54
C PRO A 364 -31.24 -5.69 -10.29
N GLU A 365 -32.56 -5.64 -10.44
CA GLU A 365 -33.27 -4.54 -11.12
C GLU A 365 -33.18 -3.24 -10.33
N GLN A 366 -33.26 -3.31 -9.00
CA GLN A 366 -33.13 -2.15 -8.10
C GLN A 366 -31.70 -1.59 -8.09
N LYS A 367 -30.68 -2.45 -8.20
CA LYS A 367 -29.26 -2.03 -8.27
C LYS A 367 -28.95 -1.26 -9.56
N MET A 368 -29.52 -1.66 -10.69
CA MET A 368 -29.33 -0.98 -11.99
C MET A 368 -29.85 0.47 -12.02
N MET A 369 -30.77 0.85 -11.12
CA MET A 369 -31.26 2.24 -11.05
C MET A 369 -30.21 3.22 -10.52
N TYR A 370 -29.24 2.75 -9.73
CA TYR A 370 -28.22 3.59 -9.11
C TYR A 370 -26.93 3.69 -9.94
N LEU A 371 -26.62 2.67 -10.74
CA LEU A 371 -25.45 2.66 -11.63
C LEU A 371 -25.61 3.54 -12.89
N ASN A 372 -26.85 3.96 -13.21
CA ASN A 372 -27.17 4.76 -14.40
C ASN A 372 -27.43 6.25 -14.10
N ARG A 373 -27.06 6.73 -12.90
CA ARG A 373 -27.14 8.13 -12.47
C ARG A 373 -25.74 8.65 -12.15
#